data_AF-A0AAE0LH48-F1
#
_entry.id   AF-A0AAE0LH48-F1
#
_cell.length_a   1.000
_cell.length_b   1.000
_cell.length_c   1.000
_cell.angle_alpha   90.00
_cell.angle_beta   90.00
_cell.angle_gamma   90.00
#
_symmetry.space_group_name_H-M   'P 1'
#
loop_
_entity.id
_entity.type
_entity.pdbx_description
1 polymer ?
#
loop_
_entity_poly.entity_id
_entity_poly.type
_entity_poly.pdbx_seq_one_letter_code
_entity_poly.pdbx_strand_id
1 'polypeptide(L)'
;STHLLREEHQPGARALSAPNFERTGDVQVDDSLRWSIKEVFASIAVSDASTLNAMGAAWRQQHYALCPHSAIAVHGAQQLRNEGILREHHGPIICVATAHVAKFQEAWEKAIGQDVPLPSTPRIDALFHKEESFKVLEQDLGSDWRAHWRHRLKADIAELGVVKQSGAPLLKPRL
;
A
#
# COMPACT_ATOMS: atom_id res chain seq x y z
N SER A 1 -28.92 -11.92 -26.47
CA SER A 1 -29.58 -12.45 -25.26
C SER A 1 -28.75 -12.08 -24.05
N THR A 2 -29.20 -11.05 -23.35
CA THR A 2 -28.56 -10.49 -22.16
C THR A 2 -28.90 -11.40 -20.98
N HIS A 3 -28.02 -12.35 -20.67
CA HIS A 3 -28.14 -13.12 -19.43
C HIS A 3 -27.60 -12.26 -18.29
N LEU A 4 -28.53 -11.58 -17.62
CA LEU A 4 -28.35 -11.06 -16.27
C LEU A 4 -27.92 -12.24 -15.39
N LEU A 5 -26.69 -12.19 -14.88
CA LEU A 5 -26.24 -13.03 -13.77
C LEU A 5 -27.06 -12.64 -12.55
N ARG A 6 -28.18 -13.35 -12.36
CA ARG A 6 -28.93 -13.34 -11.12
C ARG A 6 -28.09 -14.12 -10.12
N GLU A 7 -27.60 -13.42 -9.11
CA GLU A 7 -26.91 -13.99 -7.96
C GLU A 7 -27.77 -15.10 -7.32
N GLU A 8 -27.33 -16.35 -7.45
CA GLU A 8 -27.64 -17.35 -6.43
C GLU A 8 -26.53 -17.31 -5.40
N HIS A 9 -26.79 -16.53 -4.34
CA HIS A 9 -25.96 -16.47 -3.15
C HIS A 9 -26.02 -17.84 -2.45
N GLN A 10 -25.07 -18.73 -2.72
CA GLN A 10 -24.85 -19.91 -1.89
C GLN A 10 -24.29 -19.46 -0.53
N PRO A 11 -25.00 -19.68 0.61
CA PRO A 11 -24.57 -19.20 1.92
C PRO A 11 -23.37 -19.94 2.53
N GLY A 12 -22.62 -20.74 1.77
CA GLY A 12 -21.65 -21.72 2.29
C GLY A 12 -20.20 -21.25 2.41
N ALA A 13 -19.74 -20.28 1.61
CA ALA A 13 -18.30 -20.02 1.47
C ALA A 13 -17.71 -19.02 2.48
N ARG A 14 -18.55 -18.25 3.20
CA ARG A 14 -18.07 -17.08 3.97
C ARG A 14 -17.58 -17.40 5.39
N ALA A 15 -17.80 -18.62 5.90
CA ALA A 15 -17.70 -18.90 7.34
C ALA A 15 -16.66 -19.96 7.76
N LEU A 16 -15.95 -20.63 6.86
CA LEU A 16 -15.15 -21.82 7.23
C LEU A 16 -13.64 -21.58 7.40
N SER A 17 -13.11 -20.41 7.05
CA SER A 17 -11.64 -20.21 6.99
C SER A 17 -11.03 -19.37 8.11
N ALA A 18 -11.73 -18.33 8.61
CA ALA A 18 -11.14 -17.40 9.57
C ALA A 18 -10.75 -18.04 10.93
N PRO A 19 -11.58 -18.90 11.56
CA PRO A 19 -11.23 -19.50 12.85
C PRO A 19 -10.07 -20.50 12.77
N ASN A 20 -9.91 -21.19 11.64
CA ASN A 20 -8.77 -22.11 11.45
C ASN A 20 -7.48 -21.34 11.21
N PHE A 21 -7.49 -20.28 10.40
CA PHE A 21 -6.33 -19.43 10.18
C PHE A 21 -5.74 -18.86 11.48
N GLU A 22 -6.59 -18.37 12.37
CA GLU A 22 -6.14 -17.80 13.65
C GLU A 22 -5.38 -18.80 14.53
N ARG A 23 -5.69 -20.09 14.39
CA ARG A 23 -5.07 -21.16 15.18
C ARG A 23 -3.85 -21.79 14.51
N THR A 24 -3.89 -21.95 13.19
CA THR A 24 -2.87 -22.73 12.45
C THR A 24 -1.96 -21.86 11.58
N GLY A 25 -2.35 -20.61 11.29
CA GLY A 25 -1.70 -19.77 10.28
C GLY A 25 -1.95 -20.23 8.84
N ASP A 26 -2.86 -21.18 8.62
CA ASP A 26 -3.12 -21.77 7.30
C ASP A 26 -4.62 -21.89 7.01
N VAL A 27 -4.98 -21.74 5.74
CA VAL A 27 -6.32 -21.92 5.21
C VAL A 27 -6.23 -22.73 3.93
N GLN A 28 -6.90 -23.87 3.94
CA GLN A 28 -7.17 -24.63 2.73
C GLN A 28 -8.51 -24.17 2.14
N VAL A 29 -8.49 -23.77 0.88
CA VAL A 29 -9.69 -23.48 0.08
C VAL A 29 -10.02 -24.70 -0.77
N ASP A 30 -11.31 -25.00 -0.95
CA ASP A 30 -11.72 -26.12 -1.79
C ASP A 30 -11.39 -25.87 -3.27
N ASP A 31 -11.26 -26.96 -4.03
CA ASP A 31 -10.86 -26.89 -5.44
C ASP A 31 -11.88 -26.15 -6.32
N SER A 32 -13.18 -26.18 -5.97
CA SER A 32 -14.21 -25.46 -6.71
C SER A 32 -14.01 -23.95 -6.57
N LEU A 33 -13.83 -23.47 -5.35
CA LEU A 33 -13.54 -22.05 -5.08
C LEU A 33 -12.22 -21.63 -5.72
N ARG A 34 -11.18 -22.46 -5.61
CA ARG A 34 -9.87 -22.21 -6.24
C ARG A 34 -9.99 -22.10 -7.76
N TRP A 35 -10.82 -22.93 -8.39
CA TRP A 35 -11.08 -22.86 -9.83
C TRP A 35 -11.80 -21.56 -10.20
N SER A 36 -12.90 -21.22 -9.51
CA SER A 36 -13.63 -19.98 -9.77
C SER A 36 -12.79 -18.71 -9.58
N ILE A 37 -11.84 -18.70 -8.64
CA ILE A 37 -10.89 -17.59 -8.48
C ILE A 37 -9.98 -17.47 -9.71
N LYS A 38 -9.47 -18.59 -10.23
CA LYS A 38 -8.57 -18.59 -11.40
C LYS A 38 -9.25 -18.17 -12.70
N GLU A 39 -10.57 -18.32 -12.81
CA GLU A 39 -11.34 -17.83 -13.96
C GLU A 39 -11.38 -16.30 -14.03
N VAL A 40 -11.18 -15.61 -12.91
CA VAL A 40 -11.30 -14.14 -12.81
C VAL A 40 -9.97 -13.45 -12.49
N PHE A 41 -9.09 -14.12 -11.73
CA PHE A 41 -7.85 -13.54 -11.23
C PHE A 41 -6.63 -14.31 -11.73
N ALA A 42 -5.68 -13.56 -12.28
CA ALA A 42 -4.28 -13.97 -12.39
C ALA A 42 -3.44 -13.22 -11.35
N SER A 43 -2.38 -13.86 -10.87
CA SER A 43 -1.44 -13.24 -9.94
C SER A 43 -0.01 -13.56 -10.35
N ILE A 44 0.91 -12.69 -9.96
CA ILE A 44 2.33 -12.84 -10.20
C ILE A 44 3.12 -12.20 -9.06
N ALA A 45 4.24 -12.84 -8.70
CA ALA A 45 5.22 -12.27 -7.78
C ALA A 45 6.36 -11.63 -8.57
N VAL A 46 6.73 -10.41 -8.20
CA VAL A 46 7.83 -9.66 -8.83
C VAL A 46 8.88 -9.39 -7.77
N SER A 47 10.13 -9.71 -8.07
CA SER A 47 11.25 -9.50 -7.13
C SER A 47 11.65 -8.02 -7.05
N ASP A 48 12.39 -7.66 -6.01
CA ASP A 48 12.96 -6.31 -5.88
C ASP A 48 13.88 -5.96 -7.06
N ALA A 49 14.70 -6.91 -7.51
CA ALA A 49 15.56 -6.71 -8.68
C ALA A 49 14.76 -6.42 -9.95
N SER A 50 13.70 -7.19 -10.20
CA SER A 50 12.79 -6.94 -11.34
C SER A 50 12.08 -5.59 -11.21
N THR A 51 11.69 -5.21 -9.99
CA THR A 51 11.06 -3.91 -9.69
C THR A 51 11.98 -2.75 -10.05
N LEU A 52 13.24 -2.77 -9.58
CA LEU A 52 14.23 -1.73 -9.88
C LEU A 52 14.54 -1.67 -11.38
N ASN A 53 14.67 -2.82 -12.04
CA ASN A 53 14.88 -2.90 -13.48
C ASN A 53 13.71 -2.28 -14.26
N ALA A 54 12.47 -2.56 -13.84
CA ALA A 54 11.27 -2.00 -14.45
C ALA A 54 11.18 -0.47 -14.26
N MET A 55 11.53 0.04 -13.07
CA MET A 55 11.63 1.48 -12.81
C MET A 55 12.63 2.15 -13.76
N GLY A 56 13.85 1.59 -13.85
CA GLY A 56 14.89 2.12 -14.73
C GLY A 56 14.51 2.03 -16.21
N ALA A 57 13.87 0.95 -16.65
CA ALA A 57 13.40 0.79 -18.03
C ALA A 57 12.32 1.83 -18.39
N ALA A 58 11.32 2.03 -17.53
CA ALA A 58 10.28 3.03 -17.75
C ALA A 58 10.85 4.45 -17.85
N TRP A 59 11.82 4.79 -17.00
CA TRP A 59 12.49 6.08 -17.08
C TRP A 59 13.28 6.25 -18.39
N ARG A 60 14.09 5.26 -18.77
CA ARG A 60 14.91 5.34 -19.99
C ARG A 60 14.08 5.36 -21.28
N GLN A 61 12.97 4.63 -21.32
CA GLN A 61 12.19 4.45 -22.54
C GLN A 61 11.08 5.49 -22.71
N GLN A 62 10.51 5.97 -21.60
CA GLN A 62 9.29 6.77 -21.61
C GLN A 62 9.41 8.04 -20.78
N HIS A 63 10.54 8.25 -20.09
CA HIS A 63 10.70 9.32 -19.09
C HIS A 63 9.58 9.33 -18.05
N TYR A 64 9.02 8.16 -17.74
CA TYR A 64 7.96 8.01 -16.76
C TYR A 64 8.53 7.51 -15.43
N ALA A 65 8.33 8.30 -14.37
CA ALA A 65 8.88 8.03 -13.06
C ALA A 65 7.95 7.11 -12.23
N LEU A 66 8.15 5.79 -12.33
CA LEU A 66 7.38 4.81 -11.55
C LEU A 66 7.86 4.76 -10.09
N CYS A 67 6.92 4.73 -9.15
CA CYS A 67 7.23 4.21 -7.81
C CYS A 67 7.36 2.67 -7.85
N PRO A 68 8.01 2.04 -6.85
CA PRO A 68 8.21 0.59 -6.83
C PRO A 68 6.91 -0.21 -6.99
N HIS A 69 5.84 0.18 -6.30
CA HIS A 69 4.53 -0.47 -6.38
C HIS A 69 3.92 -0.43 -7.79
N SER A 70 4.08 0.70 -8.48
CA SER A 70 3.57 0.86 -9.84
C SER A 70 4.43 0.08 -10.84
N ALA A 71 5.75 0.00 -10.60
CA ALA A 71 6.66 -0.82 -11.39
C ALA A 71 6.36 -2.31 -11.29
N ILE A 72 5.98 -2.81 -10.12
CA ILE A 72 5.49 -4.20 -9.94
C ILE A 72 4.27 -4.44 -10.85
N ALA A 73 3.29 -3.54 -10.84
CA ALA A 73 2.09 -3.68 -11.66
C ALA A 73 2.40 -3.68 -13.16
N VAL A 74 3.24 -2.73 -13.62
CA VAL A 74 3.64 -2.62 -15.03
C VAL A 74 4.43 -3.86 -15.48
N HIS A 75 5.41 -4.29 -14.68
CA HIS A 75 6.21 -5.47 -14.98
C HIS A 75 5.36 -6.74 -15.01
N GLY A 76 4.54 -6.96 -13.98
CA GLY A 76 3.66 -8.11 -13.89
C GLY A 76 2.65 -8.17 -15.04
N ALA A 77 2.03 -7.03 -15.39
CA ALA A 77 1.14 -6.93 -16.53
C ALA A 77 1.81 -7.29 -17.86
N GLN A 78 3.04 -6.82 -18.08
CA GLN A 78 3.81 -7.13 -19.28
C GLN A 78 4.17 -8.62 -19.32
N GLN A 79 4.61 -9.20 -18.21
CA GLN A 79 4.96 -10.61 -18.13
C GLN A 79 3.74 -11.52 -18.38
N LEU A 80 2.62 -11.28 -17.69
CA LEU A 80 1.39 -12.05 -17.87
C LEU A 80 0.83 -11.92 -19.31
N ARG A 81 0.99 -10.75 -19.95
CA ARG A 81 0.65 -10.58 -21.38
C ARG A 81 1.56 -11.42 -22.28
N ASN A 82 2.87 -11.41 -22.03
CA ASN A 82 3.85 -12.14 -22.83
C ASN A 82 3.65 -13.66 -22.71
N GLU A 83 3.39 -14.15 -21.50
CA GLU A 83 3.09 -15.56 -21.19
C GLU A 83 1.73 -16.02 -21.76
N GLY A 84 0.91 -15.08 -22.21
CA GLY A 84 -0.36 -15.40 -22.84
C GLY A 84 -1.55 -15.50 -21.90
N ILE A 85 -1.33 -15.30 -20.59
CA ILE A 85 -2.37 -15.32 -19.57
C ILE A 85 -3.38 -14.19 -19.81
N LEU A 86 -2.92 -13.04 -20.32
CA LEU A 86 -3.82 -11.91 -20.66
C LEU A 86 -4.20 -11.83 -22.15
N ARG A 87 -3.85 -12.83 -22.99
CA ARG A 87 -4.04 -12.75 -24.46
C ARG A 87 -5.50 -12.80 -24.90
N GLU A 88 -6.38 -13.42 -24.12
CA GLU A 88 -7.81 -13.50 -24.42
C GLU A 88 -8.50 -12.12 -24.31
N HIS A 89 -7.83 -11.13 -23.71
CA HIS A 89 -8.30 -9.77 -23.59
C HIS A 89 -7.59 -8.84 -24.58
N HIS A 90 -8.30 -8.46 -25.65
CA HIS A 90 -7.82 -7.48 -26.64
C HIS A 90 -7.87 -6.01 -26.16
N GLY A 91 -8.28 -5.77 -24.90
CA GLY A 91 -8.41 -4.44 -24.33
C GLY A 91 -7.10 -3.82 -23.83
N PRO A 92 -7.11 -2.51 -23.51
CA PRO A 92 -5.99 -1.87 -22.82
C PRO A 92 -5.79 -2.51 -21.45
N ILE A 93 -4.52 -2.66 -21.04
CA ILE A 93 -4.21 -2.97 -19.65
C ILE A 93 -4.08 -1.66 -18.88
N ILE A 94 -4.77 -1.57 -17.75
CA ILE A 94 -4.71 -0.43 -16.84
C ILE A 94 -3.92 -0.86 -15.60
N CYS A 95 -2.78 -0.22 -15.37
CA CYS A 95 -1.99 -0.38 -14.14
C CYS A 95 -2.32 0.78 -13.19
N VAL A 96 -2.76 0.46 -11.97
CA VAL A 96 -3.07 1.49 -10.97
C VAL A 96 -1.78 2.03 -10.35
N ALA A 97 -1.50 3.30 -10.57
CA ALA A 97 -0.39 3.99 -9.91
C ALA A 97 -0.77 4.31 -8.45
N THR A 98 -0.36 3.45 -7.52
CA THR A 98 -0.80 3.51 -6.12
C THR A 98 -0.14 4.62 -5.30
N ALA A 99 1.00 5.15 -5.74
CA ALA A 99 1.73 6.19 -5.04
C ALA A 99 2.65 7.00 -5.96
N HIS A 100 3.00 8.22 -5.52
CA HIS A 100 4.01 9.06 -6.17
C HIS A 100 5.43 8.59 -5.82
N VAL A 101 6.34 8.63 -6.80
CA VAL A 101 7.74 8.15 -6.67
C VAL A 101 8.56 8.88 -5.60
N ALA A 102 8.27 10.16 -5.36
CA ALA A 102 8.88 10.98 -4.31
C ALA A 102 8.83 10.35 -2.89
N LYS A 103 7.89 9.44 -2.63
CA LYS A 103 7.81 8.71 -1.36
C LYS A 103 8.87 7.60 -1.22
N PHE A 104 9.62 7.31 -2.28
CA PHE A 104 10.51 6.15 -2.40
C PHE A 104 11.86 6.54 -2.99
N GLN A 105 12.48 7.59 -2.43
CA GLN A 105 13.74 8.15 -2.92
C GLN A 105 14.86 7.10 -2.99
N GLU A 106 15.03 6.28 -1.95
CA GLU A 106 16.07 5.24 -1.93
C GLU A 106 15.92 4.23 -3.09
N ALA A 107 14.69 3.81 -3.40
CA ALA A 107 14.44 2.89 -4.51
C ALA A 107 14.71 3.55 -5.87
N TRP A 108 14.38 4.84 -5.99
CA TRP A 108 14.68 5.63 -7.19
C TRP A 108 16.19 5.74 -7.42
N GLU A 109 16.95 6.13 -6.40
CA GLU A 109 18.41 6.24 -6.45
C GLU A 109 19.05 4.91 -6.85
N LYS A 110 18.61 3.79 -6.27
CA LYS A 110 19.08 2.45 -6.63
C LYS A 110 18.79 2.07 -8.09
N ALA A 111 17.62 2.46 -8.62
CA ALA A 111 17.21 2.08 -9.97
C ALA A 111 17.84 2.94 -11.08
N ILE A 112 18.07 4.23 -10.80
CA ILE A 112 18.32 5.26 -11.83
C ILE A 112 19.60 6.07 -11.53
N GLY A 113 20.05 6.15 -10.28
CA GLY A 113 21.26 6.88 -9.88
C GLY A 113 21.17 8.40 -10.03
N GLN A 114 19.95 8.96 -9.99
CA GLN A 114 19.68 10.39 -10.10
C GLN A 114 18.77 10.82 -8.96
N ASP A 115 18.69 12.12 -8.68
CA ASP A 115 17.71 12.65 -7.74
C ASP A 115 16.28 12.39 -8.25
N VAL A 116 15.36 12.11 -7.32
CA VAL A 116 13.97 11.86 -7.65
C VAL A 116 13.32 13.16 -8.17
N PRO A 117 12.57 13.12 -9.29
CA PRO A 117 11.84 14.30 -9.75
C PRO A 117 10.72 14.62 -8.75
N LEU A 118 10.98 15.60 -7.89
CA LEU A 118 9.99 16.10 -6.95
C LEU A 118 9.03 17.06 -7.68
N PRO A 119 7.72 16.99 -7.40
CA PRO A 119 6.80 17.98 -7.90
C PRO A 119 7.09 19.33 -7.25
N SER A 120 7.70 20.25 -7.99
CA SER A 120 8.03 21.61 -7.54
C SER A 120 6.75 22.43 -7.38
N THR A 121 6.16 22.36 -6.19
CA THR A 121 5.03 23.21 -5.82
C THR A 121 5.34 23.85 -4.46
N PRO A 122 5.01 25.14 -4.26
CA PRO A 122 5.26 25.81 -2.98
C PRO A 122 4.68 25.06 -1.77
N ARG A 123 3.58 24.30 -1.99
CA ARG A 123 2.93 23.50 -0.96
C ARG A 123 3.73 22.26 -0.56
N ILE A 124 4.37 21.59 -1.51
CA ILE A 124 5.22 20.42 -1.22
C ILE A 124 6.55 20.88 -0.64
N ASP A 125 7.14 21.94 -1.21
CA ASP A 125 8.42 22.49 -0.74
C ASP A 125 8.32 22.95 0.73
N ALA A 126 7.20 23.58 1.11
CA ALA A 126 6.95 24.00 2.48
C ALA A 126 6.86 22.83 3.49
N LEU A 127 6.61 21.58 3.06
CA LEU A 127 6.55 20.44 3.98
C LEU A 127 7.91 20.14 4.59
N PHE A 128 9.00 20.31 3.84
CA PHE A 128 10.37 20.01 4.30
C PHE A 128 10.89 20.99 5.36
N HIS A 129 10.23 22.14 5.52
CA HIS A 129 10.59 23.17 6.50
C HIS A 129 9.56 23.30 7.62
N LYS A 130 8.51 22.47 7.62
CA LYS A 130 7.46 22.55 8.62
C LYS A 130 7.92 21.87 9.92
N GLU A 131 7.72 22.55 11.05
CA GLU A 131 8.00 21.96 12.36
C GLU A 131 7.11 20.72 12.56
N GLU A 132 7.74 19.58 12.84
CA GLU A 132 7.05 18.35 13.20
C GLU A 132 6.66 18.38 14.68
N SER A 133 5.45 17.93 14.98
CA SER A 133 4.96 17.78 16.34
C SER A 133 4.47 16.36 16.53
N PHE A 134 5.22 15.60 17.30
CA PHE A 134 4.91 14.23 17.66
C PHE A 134 5.41 13.95 19.08
N LYS A 135 4.87 12.91 19.70
CA LYS A 135 5.34 12.40 21.00
C LYS A 135 5.90 11.02 20.79
N VAL A 136 7.14 10.81 21.21
CA VAL A 136 7.76 9.48 21.18
C VAL A 136 7.13 8.64 22.29
N LEU A 137 6.63 7.47 21.90
CA LEU A 137 6.09 6.48 22.83
C LEU A 137 7.10 5.35 22.98
N GLU A 138 7.35 4.96 24.22
CA GLU A 138 8.16 3.77 24.49
C GLU A 138 7.45 2.54 23.94
N GLN A 139 8.24 1.64 23.35
CA GLN A 139 7.75 0.36 22.88
C GLN A 139 7.43 -0.51 24.11
N ASP A 140 6.15 -0.55 24.50
CA ASP A 140 5.67 -1.39 25.57
C ASP A 140 5.40 -2.81 25.03
N LEU A 141 6.21 -3.77 25.48
CA LEU A 141 6.11 -5.19 25.14
C LEU A 141 5.31 -5.99 26.18
N GLY A 142 4.76 -5.33 27.21
CA GLY A 142 3.94 -5.95 28.24
C GLY A 142 2.58 -6.41 27.72
N SER A 143 1.92 -7.30 28.47
CA SER A 143 0.60 -7.84 28.11
C SER A 143 -0.51 -6.78 28.05
N ASP A 144 -0.31 -5.60 28.66
CA ASP A 144 -1.30 -4.52 28.74
C ASP A 144 -0.91 -3.23 27.98
N TRP A 145 0.01 -3.32 27.01
CA TRP A 145 0.50 -2.15 26.26
C TRP A 145 -0.62 -1.31 25.64
N ARG A 146 -1.73 -1.94 25.26
CA ARG A 146 -2.90 -1.28 24.68
C ARG A 146 -3.59 -0.34 25.67
N ALA A 147 -3.71 -0.72 26.95
CA ALA A 147 -4.34 0.13 27.95
C ALA A 147 -3.45 1.33 28.28
N HIS A 148 -2.14 1.10 28.42
CA HIS A 148 -1.15 2.16 28.63
C HIS A 148 -1.16 3.20 27.50
N TRP A 149 -1.10 2.73 26.25
CA TRP A 149 -1.18 3.59 25.07
C TRP A 149 -2.50 4.36 25.01
N ARG A 150 -3.64 3.69 25.27
CA ARG A 150 -4.96 4.35 25.28
C ARG A 150 -5.06 5.43 26.35
N HIS A 151 -4.56 5.15 27.55
CA HIS A 151 -4.56 6.11 28.64
C HIS A 151 -3.73 7.35 28.28
N ARG A 152 -2.49 7.13 27.80
CA ARG A 152 -1.59 8.21 27.40
C ARG A 152 -2.15 9.04 26.25
N LEU A 153 -2.68 8.40 25.21
CA LEU A 153 -3.30 9.10 24.08
C LEU A 153 -4.52 9.94 24.51
N LYS A 154 -5.36 9.43 25.43
CA LYS A 154 -6.48 10.20 25.97
C LYS A 154 -6.01 11.44 26.73
N ALA A 155 -4.98 11.30 27.56
CA ALA A 155 -4.39 12.42 28.29
C ALA A 155 -3.81 13.48 27.32
N ASP A 156 -3.06 13.03 26.31
CA ASP A 156 -2.44 13.92 25.31
C ASP A 156 -3.50 14.66 24.48
N ILE A 157 -4.58 13.98 24.06
CA ILE A 157 -5.69 14.62 23.34
C ILE A 157 -6.41 15.65 24.22
N ALA A 158 -6.62 15.34 25.50
CA ALA A 158 -7.27 16.27 26.44
C ALA A 158 -6.43 17.54 26.64
N GLU A 159 -5.12 17.38 26.81
CA GLU A 159 -4.16 18.50 26.92
C GLU A 159 -4.17 19.37 25.65
N LEU A 160 -4.09 18.74 24.47
CA LEU A 160 -4.14 19.44 23.17
C LEU A 160 -5.48 20.18 22.95
N GLY A 161 -6.60 19.60 23.41
CA GLY A 161 -7.92 20.21 23.33
C GLY A 161 -8.04 21.47 24.18
N VAL A 162 -7.47 21.47 25.38
CA VAL A 162 -7.42 22.62 26.29
C VAL A 162 -6.53 23.73 25.72
N VAL A 163 -5.39 23.39 25.11
CA VAL A 163 -4.50 24.37 24.48
C VAL A 163 -5.16 25.05 23.28
N LYS A 164 -5.88 24.30 22.42
CA LYS A 164 -6.60 24.88 21.28
C LYS A 164 -7.74 25.83 21.67
N GLN A 165 -8.46 25.54 22.76
CA GLN A 165 -9.58 26.37 23.22
C GLN A 165 -9.13 27.65 23.95
N SER A 166 -7.95 27.63 24.56
CA SER A 166 -7.40 28.77 25.30
C SER A 166 -6.60 29.76 24.45
N GLY A 167 -6.32 29.43 23.18
CA GLY A 167 -5.48 30.25 22.30
C GLY A 167 -4.01 30.33 22.72
N ALA A 168 -3.61 29.53 23.71
CA ALA A 168 -2.23 29.45 24.16
C ALA A 168 -1.37 28.72 23.11
N PRO A 169 -0.11 29.16 22.88
CA PRO A 169 0.80 28.42 22.02
C PRO A 169 1.05 27.02 22.61
N LEU A 170 1.04 25.99 21.74
CA LEU A 170 1.43 24.63 22.11
C LEU A 170 2.83 24.66 22.73
N LEU A 171 2.91 24.43 24.04
CA LEU A 171 4.18 24.37 24.75
C LEU A 171 4.98 23.18 24.20
N LYS A 172 6.19 23.49 23.74
CA LYS A 172 7.13 22.50 23.23
C LYS A 172 7.43 21.47 24.33
N PRO A 173 7.42 20.16 24.02
CA PRO A 173 7.95 19.19 24.96
C PRO A 173 9.43 19.50 25.19
N ARG A 174 9.82 19.71 26.45
CA ARG A 174 11.24 19.76 26.83
C ARG A 174 11.79 18.35 26.72
N LEU A 175 12.82 18.17 25.90
CA LEU A 175 13.70 17.01 25.92
C LEU A 175 14.37 16.90 27.30
#